data_AF-A0A8V5GC98-F1
#
_entry.id   AF-A0A8V5GC98-F1
#
_cell.length_a   1.000
_cell.length_b   1.000
_cell.length_c   1.000
_cell.angle_alpha   90.00
_cell.angle_beta   90.00
_cell.angle_gamma   90.00
#
_symmetry.space_group_name_H-M   'P 1'
#
loop_
_entity.id
_entity.type
_entity.pdbx_description
1 polymer ?
#
loop_
_entity_poly.entity_id
_entity_poly.type
_entity_poly.pdbx_seq_one_letter_code
_entity_poly.pdbx_strand_id
1 'polypeptide(L)'
;MDNCIYDLCCGCVFDGLLHGPNEVFWGDPNCTQRCHCDPLLHRALCQPSHCRDGEECRVEGGIQDCYPKTYGTCSTIGVTHYETFDGGNFTFQGSCVYQLVGVCGASQGLVDFQVLVQNGHGQDGLSSVAMV
;
A
#
# COMPACT_ATOMS: atom_id res chain seq x y z
N MET A 1 -39.59 12.35 -14.05
CA MET A 1 -39.56 10.96 -13.55
C MET A 1 -38.60 10.99 -12.38
N ASP A 2 -39.12 11.14 -11.18
CA ASP A 2 -38.30 11.02 -9.97
C ASP A 2 -38.16 9.54 -9.67
N ASN A 3 -36.94 9.03 -9.80
CA ASN A 3 -36.62 7.64 -9.56
C ASN A 3 -36.31 7.48 -8.06
N CYS A 4 -37.33 7.17 -7.27
CA CYS A 4 -37.16 6.94 -5.84
C CYS A 4 -36.33 5.68 -5.60
N ILE A 5 -35.31 5.79 -4.74
CA ILE A 5 -34.52 4.67 -4.24
C ILE A 5 -34.90 4.34 -2.80
N TYR A 6 -34.48 3.17 -2.31
CA TYR A 6 -34.62 2.83 -0.90
C TYR A 6 -33.76 3.76 -0.02
N ASP A 7 -34.25 4.07 1.17
CA ASP A 7 -33.60 5.00 2.11
C ASP A 7 -32.16 4.60 2.47
N LEU A 8 -31.89 3.29 2.60
CA LEU A 8 -30.55 2.74 2.85
C LEU A 8 -29.59 2.88 1.66
N CYS A 9 -30.10 3.22 0.47
CA CYS A 9 -29.29 3.50 -0.71
C CYS A 9 -28.93 4.99 -0.82
N CYS A 10 -29.44 5.83 0.08
CA CYS A 10 -29.08 7.23 0.15
C CYS A 10 -27.67 7.39 0.76
N GLY A 11 -26.94 8.36 0.23
CA GLY A 11 -25.66 8.79 0.77
C GLY A 11 -25.80 9.81 1.89
N CYS A 12 -24.73 10.56 2.13
CA CYS A 12 -24.68 11.67 3.08
C CYS A 12 -23.95 12.85 2.44
N VAL A 13 -24.24 14.05 2.95
CA VAL A 13 -23.53 15.27 2.56
C VAL A 13 -22.51 15.62 3.64
N PHE A 14 -21.26 15.79 3.27
CA PHE A 14 -20.17 16.24 4.14
C PHE A 14 -19.39 17.36 3.45
N ASP A 15 -19.20 18.50 4.12
CA ASP A 15 -18.58 19.71 3.56
C ASP A 15 -19.10 20.13 2.17
N GLY A 16 -20.40 19.91 1.94
CA GLY A 16 -21.08 20.24 0.68
C GLY A 16 -20.89 19.21 -0.45
N LEU A 17 -20.14 18.13 -0.22
CA LEU A 17 -19.96 17.02 -1.17
C LEU A 17 -20.87 15.84 -0.82
N LEU A 18 -21.44 15.22 -1.85
CA LEU A 18 -22.24 14.00 -1.71
C LEU A 18 -21.32 12.77 -1.69
N HIS A 19 -21.41 11.98 -0.63
CA HIS A 19 -20.75 10.69 -0.48
C HIS A 19 -21.76 9.56 -0.54
N GLY A 20 -21.39 8.45 -1.17
CA GLY A 20 -22.22 7.26 -1.29
C GLY A 20 -22.44 6.53 0.04
N PRO A 21 -23.48 5.67 0.13
CA PRO A 21 -23.72 4.87 1.33
C PRO A 21 -22.51 3.98 1.65
N ASN A 22 -22.05 3.99 2.91
CA ASN A 22 -20.85 3.28 3.40
C ASN A 22 -19.52 3.74 2.78
N GLU A 23 -19.49 4.83 2.02
CA GLU A 23 -18.23 5.38 1.50
C GLU A 23 -17.31 5.80 2.65
N VAL A 24 -16.00 5.48 2.53
CA VAL A 24 -14.98 5.85 3.50
C VAL A 24 -14.02 6.85 2.89
N PHE A 25 -13.98 8.07 3.40
CA PHE A 25 -13.20 9.20 2.85
C PHE A 25 -12.39 9.95 3.93
N TRP A 26 -11.44 10.78 3.52
CA TRP A 26 -10.69 11.65 4.44
C TRP A 26 -11.54 12.88 4.74
N GLY A 27 -11.73 13.17 6.02
CA GLY A 27 -12.58 14.27 6.48
C GLY A 27 -11.90 15.62 6.52
N ASP A 28 -10.61 15.67 6.20
CA ASP A 28 -9.79 16.88 6.21
C ASP A 28 -8.64 16.78 5.20
N PRO A 29 -8.05 17.91 4.79
CA PRO A 29 -6.94 17.92 3.82
C PRO A 29 -5.63 17.30 4.32
N ASN A 30 -5.47 17.08 5.63
CA ASN A 30 -4.20 16.63 6.23
C ASN A 30 -4.24 15.17 6.68
N CYS A 31 -5.27 14.42 6.28
CA CYS A 31 -5.45 13.02 6.64
C CYS A 31 -5.44 12.79 8.18
N THR A 32 -6.02 13.72 8.94
CA THR A 32 -6.10 13.64 10.41
C THR A 32 -7.42 13.06 10.91
N GLN A 33 -8.38 12.86 10.02
CA GLN A 33 -9.72 12.38 10.30
C GLN A 33 -10.21 11.46 9.19
N ARG A 34 -10.63 10.24 9.55
CA ARG A 34 -11.25 9.28 8.62
C ARG A 34 -12.75 9.26 8.87
N CYS A 35 -13.55 9.40 7.82
CA CYS A 35 -15.01 9.42 7.91
C CYS A 35 -15.60 8.24 7.15
N HIS A 36 -16.73 7.73 7.62
CA HIS A 36 -17.59 6.83 6.86
C HIS A 36 -19.01 7.36 6.80
N CYS A 37 -19.66 7.20 5.66
CA CYS A 37 -21.03 7.61 5.46
C CYS A 37 -22.00 6.56 6.05
N ASP A 38 -22.68 6.89 7.14
CA ASP A 38 -23.66 5.99 7.75
C ASP A 38 -25.00 6.09 7.00
N PRO A 39 -25.49 5.01 6.36
CA PRO A 39 -26.70 5.04 5.53
C PRO A 39 -28.00 5.06 6.34
N LEU A 40 -27.97 4.80 7.64
CA LEU A 40 -29.15 4.88 8.53
C LEU A 40 -29.32 6.28 9.10
N LEU A 41 -28.21 6.96 9.39
CA LEU A 41 -28.17 8.30 9.96
C LEU A 41 -28.04 9.40 8.91
N HIS A 42 -27.77 9.03 7.65
CA HIS A 42 -27.50 9.91 6.51
C HIS A 42 -26.46 11.00 6.81
N ARG A 43 -25.44 10.66 7.61
CA ARG A 43 -24.39 11.57 8.03
C ARG A 43 -23.03 10.88 8.04
N ALA A 44 -21.98 11.68 7.86
CA ALA A 44 -20.62 11.21 8.04
C ALA A 44 -20.30 11.01 9.52
N LEU A 45 -19.77 9.85 9.87
CA LEU A 45 -19.23 9.53 11.19
C LEU A 45 -17.70 9.49 11.08
N CYS A 46 -17.06 10.41 11.78
CA CYS A 46 -15.63 10.65 11.64
C CYS A 46 -14.86 10.29 12.92
N GLN A 47 -13.64 9.77 12.74
CA GLN A 47 -12.74 9.37 13.81
C GLN A 47 -11.32 9.93 13.55
N PRO A 48 -10.57 10.29 14.60
CA PRO A 48 -9.17 10.66 14.46
C PRO A 48 -8.36 9.56 13.77
N SER A 49 -7.49 9.96 12.84
CA SER A 49 -6.62 9.06 12.09
C SER A 49 -5.33 9.78 11.71
N HIS A 50 -4.36 9.05 11.16
CA HIS A 50 -3.10 9.60 10.65
C HIS A 50 -2.46 8.62 9.67
N CYS A 51 -1.67 9.15 8.74
CA CYS A 51 -0.78 8.34 7.92
C CYS A 51 0.28 7.65 8.78
N ARG A 52 0.78 6.50 8.32
CA ARG A 52 1.80 5.76 9.05
C ARG A 52 3.14 6.48 8.99
N ASP A 53 4.04 6.06 9.86
CA ASP A 53 5.44 6.47 9.75
C ASP A 53 5.99 6.11 8.36
N GLY A 54 6.63 7.07 7.70
CA GLY A 54 7.13 6.91 6.33
C GLY A 54 6.12 7.25 5.23
N GLU A 55 4.87 7.58 5.58
CA GLU A 55 3.86 8.06 4.65
C GLU A 55 3.57 9.56 4.84
N GLU A 56 3.04 10.20 3.81
CA GLU A 56 2.48 11.54 3.86
C GLU A 56 1.15 11.64 3.14
N CYS A 57 0.28 12.50 3.67
CA CYS A 57 -1.00 12.81 3.06
C CYS A 57 -0.77 13.61 1.78
N ARG A 58 -1.14 13.03 0.63
CA ARG A 58 -1.05 13.70 -0.68
C ARG A 58 -2.29 13.41 -1.51
N VAL A 59 -2.41 14.14 -2.62
CA VAL A 59 -3.40 13.86 -3.66
C VAL A 59 -2.64 13.41 -4.91
N GLU A 60 -2.78 12.13 -5.29
CA GLU A 60 -2.19 11.57 -6.50
C GLU A 60 -3.31 11.11 -7.44
N GLY A 61 -3.33 11.62 -8.68
CA GLY A 61 -4.38 11.29 -9.65
C GLY A 61 -5.80 11.71 -9.23
N GLY A 62 -5.92 12.69 -8.33
CA GLY A 62 -7.20 13.13 -7.77
C GLY A 62 -7.69 12.31 -6.57
N ILE A 63 -6.91 11.32 -6.12
CA ILE A 63 -7.21 10.51 -4.94
C ILE A 63 -6.38 11.04 -3.77
N GLN A 64 -7.05 11.45 -2.70
CA GLN A 64 -6.38 11.80 -1.45
C GLN A 64 -6.12 10.52 -0.65
N ASP A 65 -4.86 10.25 -0.32
CA ASP A 65 -4.48 9.14 0.54
C ASP A 65 -3.11 9.34 1.20
N CYS A 66 -2.73 8.37 2.03
CA CYS A 66 -1.39 8.26 2.59
C CYS A 66 -0.46 7.56 1.61
N TYR A 67 0.51 8.29 1.08
CA TYR A 67 1.48 7.78 0.11
C TYR A 67 2.89 7.73 0.69
N PRO A 68 3.77 6.82 0.24
CA PRO A 68 5.15 6.76 0.70
C PRO A 68 5.91 8.08 0.48
N LYS A 69 6.61 8.55 1.51
CA LYS A 69 7.50 9.72 1.43
C LYS A 69 8.70 9.45 0.54
N THR A 70 9.25 8.25 0.61
CA THR A 70 10.44 7.83 -0.11
C THR A 70 10.28 6.40 -0.60
N TYR A 71 11.00 6.08 -1.67
CA TYR A 71 11.12 4.73 -2.21
C TYR A 71 12.56 4.26 -2.04
N GLY A 72 12.73 3.02 -1.56
CA GLY A 72 14.02 2.35 -1.52
C GLY A 72 14.16 1.40 -2.70
N THR A 73 15.37 1.25 -3.22
CA THR A 73 15.68 0.23 -4.24
C THR A 73 16.66 -0.78 -3.65
N CYS A 74 16.34 -2.07 -3.75
CA CYS A 74 17.28 -3.16 -3.54
C CYS A 74 17.59 -3.75 -4.93
N SER A 75 18.87 -3.96 -5.23
CA SER A 75 19.31 -4.38 -6.56
C SER A 75 20.27 -5.58 -6.49
N THR A 76 20.30 -6.35 -7.57
CA THR A 76 21.26 -7.43 -7.77
C THR A 76 22.01 -7.20 -9.07
N ILE A 77 23.34 -7.37 -9.03
CA ILE A 77 24.21 -7.20 -10.18
C ILE A 77 24.90 -8.54 -10.46
N GLY A 78 24.55 -9.16 -11.58
CA GLY A 78 24.96 -10.53 -11.88
C GLY A 78 24.34 -11.53 -10.89
N VAL A 79 25.13 -12.53 -10.46
CA VAL A 79 24.66 -13.61 -9.57
C VAL A 79 25.16 -13.49 -8.13
N THR A 80 26.10 -12.58 -7.85
CA THR A 80 26.79 -12.54 -6.55
C THR A 80 26.74 -11.20 -5.85
N HIS A 81 26.44 -10.10 -6.53
CA HIS A 81 26.51 -8.76 -5.93
C HIS A 81 25.12 -8.24 -5.62
N TYR A 82 24.96 -7.75 -4.40
CA TYR A 82 23.69 -7.27 -3.85
C TYR A 82 23.89 -5.88 -3.27
N GLU A 83 22.90 -5.03 -3.50
CA GLU A 83 22.77 -3.72 -2.88
C GLU A 83 21.45 -3.67 -2.10
N THR A 84 21.53 -3.40 -0.80
CA THR A 84 20.37 -3.31 0.10
C THR A 84 19.63 -1.97 -0.06
N PHE A 85 18.41 -1.89 0.48
CA PHE A 85 17.60 -0.67 0.44
C PHE A 85 18.27 0.57 1.07
N ASP A 86 19.17 0.36 2.03
CA ASP A 86 19.97 1.39 2.70
C ASP A 86 21.35 1.62 2.04
N GLY A 87 21.60 1.05 0.86
CA GLY A 87 22.82 1.24 0.06
C GLY A 87 24.01 0.38 0.49
N GLY A 88 23.79 -0.60 1.37
CA GLY A 88 24.80 -1.57 1.77
C GLY A 88 25.14 -2.52 0.63
N ASN A 89 26.42 -2.69 0.35
CA ASN A 89 26.91 -3.56 -0.72
C ASN A 89 27.56 -4.82 -0.14
N PHE A 90 27.16 -5.99 -0.65
CA PHE A 90 27.79 -7.25 -0.25
C PHE A 90 27.84 -8.27 -1.38
N THR A 91 28.72 -9.26 -1.21
CA THR A 91 28.85 -10.39 -2.13
C THR A 91 28.36 -11.65 -1.45
N PHE A 92 27.42 -12.36 -2.08
CA PHE A 92 26.88 -13.61 -1.58
C PHE A 92 26.78 -14.64 -2.71
N GLN A 93 27.35 -15.83 -2.47
CA GLN A 93 27.30 -16.95 -3.40
C GLN A 93 26.38 -18.04 -2.85
N GLY A 94 25.08 -17.84 -3.04
CA GLY A 94 24.07 -18.84 -2.69
C GLY A 94 23.91 -19.92 -3.76
N SER A 95 23.77 -21.17 -3.35
CA SER A 95 23.42 -22.31 -4.22
C SER A 95 21.94 -22.75 -4.11
N CYS A 96 21.18 -22.13 -3.20
CA CYS A 96 19.77 -22.42 -2.95
C CYS A 96 18.88 -21.27 -3.40
N VAL A 97 17.56 -21.49 -3.38
CA VAL A 97 16.57 -20.41 -3.38
C VAL A 97 16.68 -19.65 -2.04
N TYR A 98 16.73 -18.33 -2.08
CA TYR A 98 16.70 -17.48 -0.88
C TYR A 98 15.76 -16.29 -1.08
N GLN A 99 15.28 -15.76 0.04
CA GLN A 99 14.45 -14.57 0.07
C GLN A 99 15.34 -13.33 -0.11
N LEU A 100 15.15 -12.62 -1.21
CA LEU A 100 15.82 -11.35 -1.49
C LEU A 100 15.12 -10.20 -0.77
N VAL A 101 13.80 -10.16 -0.85
CA VAL A 101 12.94 -9.14 -0.21
C VAL A 101 11.71 -9.85 0.36
N GLY A 102 11.21 -9.39 1.50
CA GLY A 102 9.87 -9.74 1.96
C GLY A 102 9.48 -8.91 3.17
N VAL A 103 8.19 -8.92 3.50
CA VAL A 103 7.67 -8.19 4.66
C VAL A 103 8.11 -8.91 5.95
N CYS A 104 8.72 -8.16 6.88
CA CYS A 104 9.13 -8.72 8.17
C CYS A 104 7.98 -8.57 9.18
N GLY A 105 7.32 -9.69 9.50
CA GLY A 105 6.27 -9.77 10.51
C GLY A 105 4.91 -9.25 10.05
N ALA A 106 3.88 -9.50 10.86
CA ALA A 106 2.52 -9.04 10.61
C ALA A 106 2.38 -7.55 10.97
N SER A 107 2.65 -6.69 10.00
CA SER A 107 2.35 -5.26 10.11
C SER A 107 0.91 -5.01 9.69
N GLN A 108 0.13 -4.36 10.55
CA GLN A 108 -1.30 -4.14 10.29
C GLN A 108 -1.48 -3.33 9.00
N GLY A 109 -2.23 -3.91 8.06
CA GLY A 109 -2.61 -3.28 6.80
C GLY A 109 -1.45 -3.08 5.81
N LEU A 110 -0.41 -3.92 5.86
CA LEU A 110 0.48 -4.17 4.73
C LEU A 110 0.06 -5.49 4.07
N VAL A 111 0.09 -5.54 2.75
CA VAL A 111 -0.10 -6.79 2.01
C VAL A 111 1.21 -7.56 2.07
N ASP A 112 1.15 -8.81 2.48
CA ASP A 112 2.34 -9.67 2.53
C ASP A 112 2.82 -10.01 1.12
N PHE A 113 4.14 -10.05 0.94
CA PHE A 113 4.78 -10.47 -0.31
C PHE A 113 6.23 -10.88 -0.04
N GLN A 114 6.74 -11.74 -0.92
CA GLN A 114 8.16 -12.08 -0.94
C GLN A 114 8.70 -12.16 -2.37
N VAL A 115 9.98 -11.81 -2.51
CA VAL A 115 10.75 -11.98 -3.73
C VAL A 115 11.81 -13.04 -3.47
N LEU A 116 11.69 -14.16 -4.17
CA LEU A 116 12.60 -15.30 -4.09
C LEU A 116 13.54 -15.30 -5.29
N VAL A 117 14.82 -15.57 -5.04
CA VAL A 117 15.85 -15.64 -6.08
C VAL A 117 16.58 -16.97 -5.99
N GLN A 118 16.85 -17.56 -7.15
CA GLN A 118 17.77 -18.68 -7.32
C GLN A 118 18.82 -18.27 -8.34
N ASN A 119 20.10 -18.32 -7.95
CA ASN A 119 21.20 -18.09 -8.87
C ASN A 119 21.59 -19.39 -9.56
N GLY A 120 21.75 -19.34 -10.88
CA GLY A 120 22.31 -20.44 -11.65
C GLY A 120 23.77 -20.74 -11.25
N HIS A 121 24.13 -22.01 -11.27
CA HIS A 121 25.52 -22.47 -11.07
C HIS A 121 26.06 -23.08 -12.38
N GLY A 122 27.23 -22.63 -12.84
CA GLY A 122 27.87 -23.12 -14.08
C GLY A 122 27.33 -22.51 -15.38
N GLN A 123 27.76 -23.02 -16.55
CA GLN A 123 27.38 -22.48 -17.88
C GLN A 123 25.92 -22.76 -18.28
N ASP A 124 25.24 -23.71 -17.62
CA ASP A 124 23.86 -24.13 -17.91
C ASP A 124 22.86 -23.78 -16.77
N GLY A 125 23.32 -23.09 -15.72
CA GLY A 125 22.48 -22.74 -14.59
C GLY A 125 21.50 -21.61 -14.93
N LEU A 126 20.21 -21.90 -14.99
CA LEU A 126 19.20 -20.85 -15.08
C LEU A 126 19.05 -20.13 -13.73
N SER A 127 19.14 -18.81 -13.76
CA SER A 127 18.70 -17.96 -12.66
C SER A 127 17.19 -17.72 -12.77
N SER A 128 16.49 -17.67 -11.64
CA SER A 128 15.05 -17.38 -11.59
C SER A 128 14.72 -16.39 -10.49
N VAL A 129 13.74 -15.53 -10.78
CA VAL A 129 13.14 -14.59 -9.83
C VAL A 129 11.64 -14.85 -9.79
N ALA A 130 11.08 -14.98 -8.58
CA ALA A 130 9.65 -15.16 -8.37
C ALA A 130 9.15 -14.18 -7.31
N MET A 131 8.01 -13.56 -7.57
CA MET A 131 7.23 -12.83 -6.56
C MET A 131 6.08 -13.75 -6.13
N VAL A 132 5.95 -13.97 -4.82
CA VAL A 132 4.97 -14.89 -4.20
C VAL A 132 4.19 -14.16 -3.13
#